data_AF-A0AAV2GRB7-F1
#
_entry.id   AF-A0AAV2GRB7-F1
#
_cell.length_a   1.000
_cell.length_b   1.000
_cell.length_c   1.000
_cell.angle_alpha   90.00
_cell.angle_beta   90.00
_cell.angle_gamma   90.00
#
_symmetry.space_group_name_H-M   'P 1'
#
loop_
_entity.id
_entity.type
_entity.pdbx_description
1 polymer ?
#
loop_
_entity_poly.entity_id
_entity_poly.type
_entity_poly.pdbx_seq_one_letter_code
_entity_poly.pdbx_strand_id
1 'polypeptide(L)'
;MLRCHRLIGHIDGTIPPTTTTANNQPNPTYARWYEDDQLVLVWINLSLTEAIIPTVVNKTIALIAWDAPATVYRPFTRNLEARLEPISFENVSRLLSEEMQPQ
;
A
#
# COMPACT_ATOMS: atom_id res chain seq x y z
N MET A 1 9.37 1.48 9.84
CA MET A 1 9.55 2.93 9.59
C MET A 1 8.30 3.73 9.92
N LEU A 2 7.17 3.56 9.22
CA LEU A 2 5.95 4.39 9.41
C LEU A 2 5.34 4.36 10.83
N ARG A 3 5.13 3.17 11.41
CA ARG A 3 4.57 3.03 12.77
C ARG A 3 5.46 3.65 13.84
N CYS A 4 6.79 3.54 13.69
CA CYS A 4 7.75 4.11 14.64
C CYS A 4 7.74 5.64 14.63
N HIS A 5 7.35 6.26 13.51
CA HIS A 5 7.27 7.71 13.34
C HIS A 5 5.84 8.27 13.45
N ARG A 6 4.85 7.43 13.80
CA ARG A 6 3.42 7.80 13.89
C ARG A 6 2.82 8.36 12.59
N LEU A 7 3.37 7.96 11.44
CA LEU A 7 2.93 8.42 10.12
C LEU A 7 1.88 7.51 9.47
N ILE A 8 1.32 6.55 10.22
CA ILE A 8 0.34 5.59 9.68
C ILE A 8 -0.94 6.27 9.16
N GLY A 9 -1.29 7.42 9.74
CA GLY A 9 -2.43 8.25 9.34
C GLY A 9 -2.40 8.71 7.88
N HIS A 10 -1.23 8.69 7.23
CA HIS A 10 -1.09 9.11 5.83
C HIS A 10 -1.46 8.02 4.81
N ILE A 11 -1.64 6.77 5.27
CA ILE A 11 -1.95 5.62 4.41
C ILE A 11 -3.18 4.82 4.85
N ASP A 12 -3.80 5.16 5.98
CA ASP A 12 -4.97 4.45 6.53
C ASP A 12 -6.31 5.07 6.14
N GLY A 13 -6.29 6.15 5.34
CA GLY A 13 -7.49 6.88 4.94
C GLY A 13 -7.93 7.95 5.94
N THR A 14 -7.10 8.32 6.92
CA THR A 14 -7.35 9.49 7.77
C THR A 14 -7.50 10.74 6.91
N ILE A 15 -8.56 11.51 7.19
CA ILE A 15 -8.92 12.69 6.40
C ILE A 15 -7.87 13.80 6.65
N PRO A 16 -7.30 14.41 5.59
CA PRO A 16 -6.35 15.51 5.74
C PRO A 16 -7.00 16.75 6.37
N PRO A 17 -6.23 17.58 7.09
CA PRO A 17 -6.71 18.87 7.57
C PRO A 17 -7.15 19.78 6.41
N THR A 18 -8.07 20.71 6.67
CA THR A 18 -8.47 21.69 5.65
C THR A 18 -7.32 22.63 5.31
N THR A 19 -7.19 23.01 4.03
CA THR A 19 -6.10 23.89 3.54
C THR A 19 -6.20 25.31 4.13
N THR A 20 -7.40 25.75 4.43
CA THR A 20 -7.69 27.03 5.07
C THR A 20 -8.38 26.84 6.43
N THR A 21 -8.14 27.79 7.32
CA THR A 21 -8.85 27.95 8.59
C THR A 21 -10.22 28.56 8.37
N ALA A 22 -11.07 28.57 9.41
CA ALA A 22 -12.41 29.18 9.37
C ALA A 22 -12.41 30.67 8.94
N ASN A 23 -11.27 31.36 9.10
CA ASN A 23 -11.10 32.77 8.75
C ASN A 23 -10.47 32.97 7.35
N ASN A 24 -10.49 31.95 6.48
CA ASN A 24 -9.81 31.95 5.17
C ASN A 24 -8.29 32.19 5.22
N GLN A 25 -7.66 31.98 6.37
CA GLN A 25 -6.19 32.04 6.49
C GLN A 25 -5.57 30.66 6.22
N PRO A 26 -4.33 30.57 5.72
CA PRO A 26 -3.62 29.29 5.57
C PRO A 26 -3.60 28.49 6.87
N ASN A 27 -3.88 27.19 6.79
CA ASN A 27 -3.88 26.33 7.96
C ASN A 27 -2.46 25.78 8.26
N PRO A 28 -1.80 26.15 9.37
CA PRO A 28 -0.49 25.62 9.72
C PRO A 28 -0.51 24.11 9.98
N THR A 29 -1.65 23.56 10.43
CA THR A 29 -1.81 22.11 10.63
C THR A 29 -1.82 21.36 9.30
N TYR A 30 -2.41 21.95 8.25
CA TYR A 30 -2.32 21.38 6.90
C TYR A 30 -0.90 21.43 6.36
N ALA A 31 -0.18 22.55 6.56
CA ALA A 31 1.20 22.66 6.13
C ALA A 31 2.07 21.56 6.77
N ARG A 32 1.92 21.33 8.07
CA ARG A 32 2.66 20.27 8.76
C ARG A 32 2.27 18.87 8.28
N TRP A 33 0.98 18.62 8.13
CA TRP A 33 0.49 17.36 7.56
C TRP A 33 1.06 17.12 6.16
N TYR A 34 1.13 18.15 5.32
CA TYR A 34 1.67 18.04 3.97
C TYR A 34 3.16 17.68 3.96
N GLU A 35 3.98 18.28 4.82
CA GLU A 35 5.39 17.90 4.99
C GLU A 35 5.55 16.42 5.36
N ASP A 36 4.75 15.96 6.33
CA ASP A 36 4.75 14.57 6.78
C ASP A 36 4.27 13.63 5.65
N ASP A 37 3.28 14.03 4.85
CA ASP A 37 2.79 13.29 3.68
C ASP A 37 3.87 13.15 2.59
N GLN A 38 4.60 14.23 2.29
CA GLN A 38 5.69 14.21 1.31
C GLN A 38 6.84 13.29 1.76
N LEU A 39 7.14 13.24 3.06
CA LEU A 39 8.15 12.32 3.60
C LEU A 39 7.72 10.86 3.39
N VAL A 40 6.45 10.55 3.64
CA VAL A 40 5.90 9.21 3.40
C VAL A 40 5.96 8.86 1.91
N LEU A 41 5.63 9.79 1.01
CA LEU A 41 5.76 9.59 -0.44
C LEU A 41 7.18 9.25 -0.87
N VAL A 42 8.19 9.96 -0.35
CA VAL A 42 9.59 9.66 -0.61
C VAL A 42 9.94 8.25 -0.12
N TRP A 43 9.49 7.87 1.08
CA TRP A 43 9.75 6.53 1.62
C TRP A 43 9.08 5.43 0.80
N ILE A 44 7.85 5.66 0.33
CA ILE A 44 7.15 4.75 -0.58
C ILE A 44 7.98 4.60 -1.86
N ASN A 45 8.34 5.70 -2.52
CA ASN A 45 9.10 5.66 -3.77
C ASN A 45 10.44 4.93 -3.64
N LEU A 46 11.14 5.10 -2.51
CA LEU A 46 12.41 4.41 -2.24
C LEU A 46 12.26 2.91 -1.94
N SER A 47 11.07 2.47 -1.53
CA SER A 47 10.79 1.06 -1.24
C SER A 47 10.38 0.24 -2.47
N LEU A 48 10.08 0.91 -3.58
CA LEU A 48 9.55 0.29 -4.78
C LEU A 48 10.65 -0.15 -5.73
N THR A 49 10.38 -1.22 -6.46
CA THR A 49 11.23 -1.69 -7.56
C THR A 49 10.95 -0.89 -8.83
N GLU A 50 11.91 -0.82 -9.75
CA GLU A 50 11.82 -0.04 -10.99
C GLU A 50 10.58 -0.38 -11.83
N ALA A 51 10.12 -1.64 -11.80
CA ALA A 51 8.92 -2.08 -12.49
C ALA A 51 7.63 -1.42 -11.99
N ILE A 52 7.60 -0.93 -10.74
CA ILE A 52 6.41 -0.38 -10.08
C ILE A 52 6.47 1.15 -10.00
N ILE A 53 7.67 1.76 -10.07
CA ILE A 53 7.87 3.22 -10.03
C ILE A 53 6.94 4.01 -10.99
N PRO A 54 6.70 3.58 -12.25
CA PRO A 54 5.81 4.31 -13.16
C PRO A 54 4.37 4.46 -12.65
N THR A 55 3.94 3.58 -11.75
CA THR A 55 2.58 3.56 -11.20
C THR A 55 2.38 4.63 -10.11
N VAL A 56 3.46 5.06 -9.47
CA VAL A 56 3.46 6.01 -8.35
C VAL A 56 3.99 7.40 -8.72
N VAL A 57 4.70 7.55 -9.85
CA VAL A 57 5.44 8.77 -10.23
C VAL A 57 4.58 10.04 -10.31
N ASN A 58 3.28 9.91 -10.58
CA ASN A 58 2.34 11.03 -10.70
C ASN A 58 1.39 11.16 -9.49
N LYS A 59 1.69 10.49 -8.38
CA LYS A 59 0.86 10.55 -7.17
C LYS A 59 1.44 11.59 -6.21
N THR A 60 0.61 12.56 -5.85
CA THR A 60 0.97 13.70 -4.99
C THR A 60 0.56 13.53 -3.53
N ILE A 61 -0.16 12.44 -3.22
CA ILE A 61 -0.65 12.10 -1.88
C ILE A 61 -0.21 10.68 -1.53
N ALA A 62 0.35 10.50 -0.33
CA ALA A 62 0.90 9.22 0.14
C ALA A 62 -0.08 8.06 0.03
N LEU A 63 -1.33 8.26 0.47
CA LEU A 63 -2.41 7.27 0.36
C LEU A 63 -2.60 6.77 -1.08
N ILE A 64 -2.61 7.68 -2.05
CA ILE A 64 -2.83 7.33 -3.46
C ILE A 64 -1.63 6.57 -4.02
N ALA A 65 -0.42 6.95 -3.62
CA ALA A 65 0.80 6.22 -3.99
C ALA A 65 0.86 4.83 -3.36
N TRP A 66 0.37 4.69 -2.12
CA TRP A 66 0.30 3.43 -1.39
C TRP A 66 -0.63 2.42 -2.08
N ASP A 67 -1.79 2.86 -2.57
CA ASP A 67 -2.79 2.00 -3.20
C ASP A 67 -2.51 1.67 -4.69
N ALA A 68 -1.68 2.47 -5.35
CA ALA A 68 -1.43 2.35 -6.78
C ALA A 68 -0.86 0.99 -7.21
N PRO A 69 0.18 0.42 -6.55
CA PRO A 69 0.70 -0.90 -6.89
C PRO A 69 -0.36 -2.01 -6.78
N ALA A 70 -1.17 -2.00 -5.72
CA ALA A 70 -2.20 -3.02 -5.50
C ALA A 70 -3.25 -3.03 -6.63
N THR A 71 -3.57 -1.85 -7.16
CA THR A 71 -4.51 -1.70 -8.28
C THR A 71 -3.97 -2.33 -9.56
N VAL A 72 -2.67 -2.20 -9.80
CA VAL A 72 -1.99 -2.73 -11.01
C VAL A 72 -1.94 -4.25 -11.00
N TYR A 73 -1.67 -4.86 -9.84
CA TYR A 73 -1.62 -6.32 -9.72
C TYR A 73 -2.99 -6.99 -9.59
N ARG A 74 -4.04 -6.25 -9.20
CA ARG A 74 -5.37 -6.79 -8.95
C ARG A 74 -5.96 -7.64 -10.10
N PRO A 75 -5.83 -7.28 -11.40
CA PRO A 75 -6.32 -8.13 -12.48
C PRO A 75 -5.58 -9.47 -12.57
N PHE A 76 -4.27 -9.45 -12.35
CA PHE A 76 -3.45 -10.66 -12.32
C PHE A 76 -3.83 -11.54 -11.12
N THR A 77 -3.91 -10.97 -9.92
CA THR A 77 -4.31 -11.69 -8.70
C THR A 77 -5.69 -12.31 -8.85
N ARG A 78 -6.68 -11.57 -9.40
CA ARG A 78 -8.02 -12.10 -9.68
C ARG A 78 -8.02 -13.23 -10.69
N ASN A 79 -7.20 -13.14 -11.74
CA ASN A 79 -7.09 -14.23 -12.71
C ASN A 79 -6.51 -15.49 -12.05
N LEU A 80 -5.52 -15.34 -11.18
CA LEU A 80 -4.96 -16.44 -10.41
C LEU A 80 -6.01 -17.02 -9.46
N GLU A 81 -6.71 -16.19 -8.68
CA GLU A 81 -7.80 -16.60 -7.79
C GLU A 81 -8.90 -17.37 -8.54
N ALA A 82 -9.29 -16.91 -9.73
CA ALA A 82 -10.30 -17.59 -10.55
C ALA A 82 -9.84 -18.93 -11.12
N ARG A 83 -8.53 -19.16 -11.23
CA ARG A 83 -7.93 -20.39 -11.78
C ARG A 83 -7.54 -21.40 -10.70
N LEU A 84 -7.37 -20.94 -9.47
CA LEU A 84 -7.04 -21.80 -8.34
C LEU A 84 -8.32 -22.26 -7.67
N GLU A 85 -8.58 -23.56 -7.71
CA GLU A 85 -9.57 -24.15 -6.81
C GLU A 85 -9.08 -24.04 -5.36
N PRO A 86 -9.92 -23.67 -4.39
CA PRO A 86 -9.54 -23.67 -2.98
C PRO A 86 -9.09 -25.08 -2.57
N ILE A 87 -7.80 -25.27 -2.34
CA ILE A 87 -7.28 -26.52 -1.80
C ILE A 87 -7.62 -26.58 -0.32
N SER A 88 -8.39 -27.59 0.09
CA SER A 88 -8.68 -27.84 1.50
C SER A 88 -7.40 -28.16 2.28
N PHE A 89 -7.39 -27.84 3.58
CA PHE A 89 -6.24 -28.15 4.45
C PHE A 89 -5.84 -29.63 4.37
N GLU A 90 -6.80 -30.55 4.30
CA GLU A 90 -6.58 -31.99 4.11
C GLU A 90 -5.82 -32.30 2.82
N ASN A 91 -6.16 -31.64 1.72
CA ASN A 91 -5.47 -31.83 0.45
C ASN A 91 -4.04 -31.28 0.50
N VAL A 92 -3.80 -30.14 1.16
CA VAL A 92 -2.44 -29.62 1.38
C VAL A 92 -1.62 -30.60 2.25
N SER A 93 -2.19 -31.06 3.36
CA SER A 93 -1.53 -31.99 4.28
C SER A 93 -1.17 -33.31 3.58
N ARG A 94 -2.06 -33.82 2.73
CA ARG A 94 -1.81 -35.02 1.92
C ARG A 94 -0.68 -34.82 0.92
N LEU A 95 -0.70 -33.72 0.15
CA LEU A 95 0.35 -33.41 -0.84
C LEU A 95 1.74 -33.26 -0.18
N LEU A 96 1.79 -32.57 0.96
CA LEU A 96 3.04 -32.42 1.72
C LEU A 96 3.54 -33.78 2.26
N SER A 97 2.63 -34.67 2.65
CA SER A 97 3.00 -36.02 3.10
C SER A 97 3.53 -36.90 1.96
N GLU A 98 2.95 -36.78 0.76
CA GLU A 98 3.40 -37.48 -0.45
C GLU A 98 4.80 -37.02 -0.89
N GLU A 99 5.08 -35.71 -0.84
CA GLU A 99 6.40 -35.17 -1.25
C GLU A 99 7.51 -35.42 -0.24
N MET A 100 7.16 -35.62 1.04
CA MET A 100 8.12 -35.98 2.08
C MET A 100 8.51 -37.47 2.07
N GLN A 101 7.93 -38.30 1.19
CA GLN A 101 8.36 -39.70 1.07
C GLN A 101 9.69 -39.79 0.30
N PRO A 102 10.75 -40.39 0.90
CA PRO A 102 12.00 -40.58 0.19
C PRO A 102 11.81 -41.56 -0.98
N GLN A 103 12.40 -41.21 -2.14
CA GLN A 103 12.50 -42.09 -3.32
C GLN A 103 13.27 -43.38 -3.03
#